data_AF-A0A8J7M7K0-F1
#
_entry.id   AF-A0A8J7M7K0-F1
#
_cell.length_a   1.000
_cell.length_b   1.000
_cell.length_c   1.000
_cell.angle_alpha   90.00
_cell.angle_beta   90.00
_cell.angle_gamma   90.00
#
_symmetry.space_group_name_H-M   'P 1'
#
loop_
_entity.id
_entity.type
_entity.pdbx_description
1 polymer ?
#
loop_
_entity_poly.entity_id
_entity_poly.type
_entity_poly.pdbx_seq_one_letter_code
_entity_poly.pdbx_strand_id
1 'polypeptide(L)'
;MRKLSPLALALVLGMPTAALASSDEKIPDAERARVTDAVAAQGYEVRKLEREDGLIEVYALKEGKRYELYVDGDTGEIVKSKVDD
;
A
#
# COMPACT_ATOMS: atom_id res chain seq x y z
N MET A 1 -15.64 -15.15 4.17
CA MET A 1 -15.66 -13.69 4.33
C MET A 1 -14.59 -13.33 5.34
N ARG A 2 -13.39 -12.97 4.89
CA ARG A 2 -12.28 -12.67 5.81
C ARG A 2 -12.42 -11.22 6.25
N LYS A 3 -12.60 -11.03 7.55
CA LYS A 3 -12.91 -9.74 8.16
C LYS A 3 -11.61 -8.94 8.25
N LEU A 4 -11.52 -7.88 7.44
CA LEU A 4 -10.55 -6.81 7.64
C LEU A 4 -10.81 -6.24 9.04
N SER A 5 -9.86 -6.38 9.96
CA SER A 5 -9.93 -5.72 11.26
C SER A 5 -9.44 -4.27 11.08
N PRO A 6 -10.29 -3.26 11.32
CA PRO A 6 -9.82 -1.89 11.37
C PRO A 6 -9.09 -1.69 12.70
N LEU A 7 -7.79 -1.37 12.65
CA LEU A 7 -7.09 -0.90 13.83
C LEU A 7 -7.58 0.53 14.12
N ALA A 8 -8.57 0.65 15.00
CA ALA A 8 -9.11 1.92 15.46
C ALA A 8 -8.10 2.62 16.39
N LEU A 9 -7.67 3.83 16.04
CA LEU A 9 -6.93 4.73 16.91
C LEU A 9 -7.87 5.89 17.33
N ALA A 10 -8.23 5.93 18.62
CA ALA A 10 -9.17 6.89 19.18
C ALA A 10 -8.50 8.23 19.55
N LEU A 11 -8.93 9.28 18.82
CA LEU A 11 -9.27 10.66 19.21
C LEU A 11 -8.38 11.45 20.20
N VAL A 12 -7.67 12.45 19.66
CA VAL A 12 -7.22 13.64 20.39
C VAL A 12 -8.07 14.85 19.96
N LEU A 13 -8.63 15.55 20.95
CA LEU A 13 -9.54 16.69 20.80
C LEU A 13 -8.79 17.99 20.42
N GLY A 14 -9.32 18.69 19.41
CA GLY A 14 -9.48 20.15 19.42
C GLY A 14 -8.42 21.03 18.74
N MET A 15 -8.45 21.12 17.40
CA MET A 15 -8.05 22.30 16.62
C MET A 15 -8.83 22.32 15.28
N PRO A 16 -9.24 23.49 14.73
CA PRO A 16 -9.84 23.55 13.41
C PRO A 16 -8.73 23.52 12.36
N THR A 17 -8.07 22.37 12.21
CA THR A 17 -7.19 22.12 11.07
C THR A 17 -8.07 21.70 9.90
N ALA A 18 -7.96 22.43 8.79
CA ALA A 18 -8.63 22.17 7.53
C ALA A 18 -8.70 20.66 7.25
N ALA A 19 -9.89 20.19 6.87
CA ALA A 19 -10.06 18.84 6.38
C ALA A 19 -9.11 18.62 5.20
N LEU A 20 -7.95 18.01 5.47
CA LEU A 20 -7.20 17.30 4.45
C LEU A 20 -8.15 16.19 4.02
N ALA A 21 -8.72 16.32 2.83
CA ALA A 21 -9.44 15.25 2.20
C ALA A 21 -8.49 14.06 2.10
N SER A 22 -8.58 13.11 3.02
CA SER A 22 -7.99 11.78 2.90
C SER A 22 -8.75 11.04 1.80
N SER A 23 -8.57 11.49 0.57
CA SER A 23 -9.16 10.91 -0.63
C SER A 23 -8.02 10.32 -1.43
N ASP A 24 -7.82 9.00 -1.28
CA ASP A 24 -7.35 8.10 -2.33
C ASP A 24 -6.51 8.82 -3.41
N GLU A 25 -5.32 9.27 -3.02
CA GLU A 25 -4.51 10.08 -3.92
C GLU A 25 -4.07 9.18 -5.07
N LYS A 26 -4.55 9.49 -6.27
CA LYS A 26 -4.30 8.68 -7.47
C LYS A 26 -2.79 8.53 -7.65
N ILE A 27 -2.31 7.29 -7.59
CA ILE A 27 -0.92 6.97 -7.87
C ILE A 27 -0.60 7.37 -9.34
N PRO A 28 0.37 8.25 -9.58
CA PRO A 28 0.86 8.61 -10.92
C PRO A 28 1.29 7.38 -11.72
N ASP A 29 1.03 7.37 -13.04
CA ASP A 29 1.27 6.16 -13.85
C ASP A 29 2.75 5.76 -13.92
N ALA A 30 3.67 6.75 -13.91
CA ALA A 30 5.11 6.49 -13.85
C ALA A 30 5.53 5.79 -12.54
N GLU A 31 4.93 6.19 -11.42
CA GLU A 31 5.16 5.58 -10.12
C GLU A 31 4.57 4.16 -10.06
N ARG A 32 3.34 3.98 -10.57
CA ARG A 32 2.71 2.66 -10.68
C ARG A 32 3.55 1.69 -11.49
N ALA A 33 4.10 2.13 -12.63
CA ALA A 33 4.97 1.31 -13.45
C ALA A 33 6.25 0.93 -12.70
N ARG A 34 6.93 1.90 -12.08
CA ARG A 34 8.15 1.67 -11.29
C ARG A 34 7.93 0.64 -10.18
N VAL A 35 6.90 0.83 -9.36
CA VAL A 35 6.58 -0.08 -8.25
C VAL A 35 6.21 -1.46 -8.77
N THR A 36 5.39 -1.52 -9.82
CA THR A 36 4.99 -2.80 -10.44
C THR A 36 6.21 -3.57 -10.95
N ASP A 37 7.11 -2.91 -11.66
CA ASP A 37 8.32 -3.53 -12.21
C ASP A 37 9.28 -3.99 -11.10
N ALA A 38 9.49 -3.17 -10.07
CA ALA A 38 10.37 -3.49 -8.94
C ALA A 38 9.86 -4.70 -8.14
N VAL A 39 8.55 -4.80 -7.94
CA VAL A 39 7.91 -5.93 -7.25
C VAL A 39 7.90 -7.18 -8.15
N ALA A 40 7.56 -7.02 -9.43
CA ALA A 40 7.55 -8.13 -10.39
C ALA A 40 8.94 -8.74 -10.61
N ALA A 41 10.00 -7.91 -10.64
CA ALA A 41 11.39 -8.36 -10.72
C ALA A 41 11.80 -9.28 -9.56
N GLN A 42 11.10 -9.21 -8.43
CA GLN A 42 11.31 -10.07 -7.26
C GLN A 42 10.45 -11.33 -7.27
N GLY A 43 9.73 -11.60 -8.36
CA GLY A 43 8.92 -12.81 -8.58
C GLY A 43 7.50 -12.73 -8.02
N TYR A 44 7.01 -11.52 -7.73
CA TYR A 44 5.64 -11.31 -7.29
C TYR A 44 4.72 -10.99 -8.48
N GLU A 45 3.48 -11.49 -8.43
CA GLU A 45 2.41 -11.10 -9.34
C GLU A 45 1.57 -10.00 -8.68
N VAL A 46 1.68 -8.77 -9.16
CA VAL A 46 0.97 -7.61 -8.62
C VAL A 46 -0.52 -7.67 -8.98
N ARG A 47 -1.39 -7.52 -7.97
CA ARG A 47 -2.85 -7.57 -8.10
C ARG A 47 -3.53 -6.22 -7.92
N LYS A 48 -3.02 -5.41 -7.00
CA LYS A 48 -3.58 -4.08 -6.68
C LYS A 48 -2.47 -3.20 -6.10
N LEU A 49 -2.56 -1.90 -6.36
CA LEU A 49 -1.73 -0.86 -5.75
C LEU A 49 -2.66 0.14 -5.08
N GLU A 50 -2.37 0.52 -3.85
CA GLU A 50 -3.05 1.59 -3.11
C GLU A 50 -2.00 2.52 -2.48
N ARG A 51 -2.33 3.80 -2.29
CA ARG A 51 -1.47 4.72 -1.57
C ARG A 51 -1.88 4.73 -0.10
N GLU A 52 -0.94 4.41 0.78
CA GLU A 52 -1.17 4.28 2.22
C GLU A 52 0.03 4.89 2.97
N ASP A 53 -0.24 5.87 3.85
CA ASP A 53 0.78 6.50 4.70
C ASP A 53 2.07 6.98 3.97
N GLY A 54 1.92 7.49 2.75
CA GLY A 54 3.03 7.97 1.92
C GLY A 54 3.78 6.87 1.15
N LEU A 55 3.41 5.60 1.35
CA LEU A 55 3.92 4.45 0.61
C LEU A 55 2.88 3.92 -0.38
N ILE A 56 3.31 3.00 -1.23
CA ILE A 56 2.43 2.21 -2.08
C ILE A 56 2.26 0.83 -1.46
N GLU A 57 1.05 0.52 -1.00
CA GLU A 57 0.64 -0.82 -0.62
C GLU A 57 0.36 -1.65 -1.88
N VAL A 58 1.08 -2.75 -2.03
CA VAL A 58 1.01 -3.66 -3.17
C VAL A 58 0.48 -5.00 -2.69
N TYR A 59 -0.74 -5.33 -3.12
CA TYR A 59 -1.29 -6.67 -2.97
C TYR A 59 -0.72 -7.55 -4.07
N ALA A 60 -0.02 -8.62 -3.70
CA ALA A 60 0.66 -9.48 -4.65
C ALA A 60 0.54 -10.98 -4.32
N LEU A 61 0.77 -11.82 -5.33
CA LEU A 61 0.93 -13.26 -5.17
C LEU A 61 2.38 -13.67 -5.38
N LYS A 62 2.87 -14.61 -4.58
CA LYS A 62 4.12 -15.31 -4.83
C LYS A 62 4.01 -16.72 -4.26
N GLU A 63 4.34 -17.72 -5.08
CA GLU A 63 4.30 -19.14 -4.67
C GLU A 63 2.96 -19.57 -4.06
N GLY A 64 1.85 -19.04 -4.61
CA GLY A 64 0.49 -19.36 -4.14
C GLY A 64 0.07 -18.68 -2.83
N LYS A 65 0.93 -17.85 -2.23
CA LYS A 65 0.62 -17.04 -1.04
C LYS A 65 0.30 -15.60 -1.43
N ARG A 66 -0.61 -14.96 -0.69
CA ARG A 66 -0.89 -13.52 -0.80
C ARG A 66 0.04 -12.73 0.09
N TYR A 67 0.42 -11.56 -0.39
CA TYR A 67 1.29 -10.62 0.31
C TYR A 67 0.71 -9.21 0.25
N GLU A 68 0.87 -8.49 1.35
CA GLU A 68 0.79 -7.03 1.41
C GLU A 68 2.22 -6.50 1.52
N LEU A 69 2.68 -5.82 0.47
CA LEU A 69 4.01 -5.20 0.42
C LEU A 69 3.84 -3.69 0.53
N TYR A 70 4.60 -3.04 1.41
CA TYR A 70 4.66 -1.58 1.44
C TYR A 70 5.93 -1.16 0.73
N VAL A 71 5.77 -0.36 -0.32
CA VAL A 71 6.82 -0.02 -1.27
C VAL A 71 7.00 1.49 -1.30
N ASP A 72 8.23 1.94 -1.22
CA ASP A 72 8.56 3.34 -1.46
C ASP A 72 8.33 3.67 -2.94
N GLY A 73 7.48 4.65 -3.21
CA GLY A 73 7.04 4.99 -4.56
C GLY A 73 8.13 5.57 -5.46
N ASP A 74 9.07 6.31 -4.87
CA ASP A 74 10.14 6.98 -5.59
C ASP A 74 11.25 6.01 -6.00
N THR A 75 11.57 5.08 -5.12
CA THR A 75 12.69 4.14 -5.27
C THR A 75 12.28 2.75 -5.76
N GLY A 76 11.04 2.32 -5.47
CA GLY A 76 10.57 0.96 -5.67
C GLY A 76 11.05 -0.03 -4.60
N GLU A 77 11.64 0.45 -3.50
CA GLU A 77 12.12 -0.40 -2.41
C GLU A 77 10.97 -0.96 -1.57
N ILE A 78 10.96 -2.28 -1.34
CA ILE A 78 10.02 -2.90 -0.40
C ILE A 78 10.50 -2.63 1.02
N VAL A 79 9.84 -1.71 1.72
CA VAL A 79 10.18 -1.36 3.11
C VAL A 79 9.53 -2.29 4.13
N LYS A 80 8.46 -2.99 3.74
CA LYS A 80 7.77 -3.97 4.60
C LYS A 80 7.02 -5.01 3.77
N SER A 81 6.97 -6.23 4.29
CA SER A 81 6.21 -7.34 3.69
C SER A 81 5.44 -8.08 4.78
N LYS A 82 4.17 -8.39 4.51
CA LYS A 82 3.32 -9.27 5.32
C LYS A 82 2.73 -10.36 4.43
N VAL A 83 2.58 -11.56 4.98
CA VAL A 83 1.76 -12.61 4.36
C VAL A 83 0.31 -12.36 4.75
N ASP A 84 -0.60 -12.36 3.77
CA ASP A 84 -2.04 -12.21 3.96
C ASP A 84 -2.71 -13.59 3.90
N ASP A 85 -3.20 -14.08 5.05
CA ASP A 85 -3.75 -15.43 5.23
C ASP A 85 -5.24 -15.55 4.93
#